data_AF-A0A368D9D8-F1
#
_entry.id   AF-A0A368D9D8-F1
#
_cell.length_a   1.000
_cell.length_b   1.000
_cell.length_c   1.000
_cell.angle_alpha   90.00
_cell.angle_beta   90.00
_cell.angle_gamma   90.00
#
_symmetry.space_group_name_H-M   'P 1'
#
loop_
_entity.id
_entity.type
_entity.pdbx_description
1 polymer ?
#
loop_
_entity_poly.entity_id
_entity_poly.type
_entity_poly.pdbx_seq_one_letter_code
_entity_poly.pdbx_strand_id
1 'polypeptide(L)'
;MNKLTINNIILPFLLLGIFFIPFNSWSGIGFLGEYYRDSCFLFFSFAFVLTLFKRKIQIPLNNLIFQFLILFILWALLATILNANNISEYYFKQTSGIGRFINQFGSLIIAAIIIPLTFYNGFKKININKVFRLIRRAILASLIIAFIYSVIEILIVKMNMLYLKKPLLNLFDYFPFTEAKTDMRLQRISSVTFEPPALGTYLLSIAGWMFSYILTEKKLLKY
;
A
#
# COMPACT_ATOMS: atom_id res chain seq x y z
N MET A 1 29.91 17.52 -2.21
CA MET A 1 28.58 17.01 -2.63
C MET A 1 28.61 15.49 -2.62
N ASN A 2 27.76 14.82 -1.84
CA ASN A 2 27.67 13.36 -1.87
C ASN A 2 27.17 12.90 -3.25
N LYS A 3 27.90 12.00 -3.92
CA LYS A 3 27.45 11.40 -5.18
C LYS A 3 26.08 10.75 -4.96
N LEU A 4 25.07 11.23 -5.67
CA LEU A 4 23.75 10.61 -5.72
C LEU A 4 23.91 9.20 -6.30
N THR A 5 23.61 8.18 -5.50
CA THR A 5 23.60 6.79 -5.97
C THR A 5 22.16 6.33 -6.14
N ILE A 6 21.91 5.35 -7.01
CA ILE A 6 20.58 4.75 -7.22
C ILE A 6 19.94 4.30 -5.89
N ASN A 7 20.75 3.84 -4.93
CA ASN A 7 20.29 3.47 -3.58
C ASN A 7 19.67 4.66 -2.81
N ASN A 8 20.23 5.85 -2.99
CA ASN A 8 19.77 7.07 -2.33
C ASN A 8 18.42 7.56 -2.91
N ILE A 9 18.02 7.06 -4.08
CA ILE A 9 16.75 7.41 -4.73
C ILE A 9 15.69 6.36 -4.39
N ILE A 10 16.02 5.06 -4.41
CA ILE A 10 15.07 3.97 -4.12
C ILE A 10 14.41 4.13 -2.74
N LEU A 11 15.20 4.44 -1.71
CA LEU A 11 14.69 4.53 -0.34
C LEU A 11 13.60 5.62 -0.18
N PRO A 12 13.79 6.88 -0.62
CA PRO A 12 12.73 7.87 -0.63
C PRO A 12 11.44 7.41 -1.31
N PHE A 13 11.52 6.76 -2.47
CA PHE A 13 10.33 6.25 -3.16
C PHE A 13 9.64 5.14 -2.37
N LEU A 14 10.37 4.23 -1.73
CA LEU A 14 9.78 3.25 -0.83
C LEU A 14 9.06 3.93 0.36
N LEU A 15 9.66 4.96 0.96
CA LEU A 15 9.04 5.69 2.07
C LEU A 15 7.81 6.50 1.62
N LEU A 16 7.84 7.09 0.43
CA LEU A 16 6.67 7.73 -0.18
C LEU A 16 5.57 6.72 -0.45
N GLY A 17 5.90 5.53 -0.96
CA GLY A 17 4.91 4.46 -1.14
C GLY A 17 4.26 4.04 0.17
N ILE A 18 5.04 3.88 1.25
CA ILE A 18 4.51 3.59 2.58
C ILE A 18 3.58 4.71 3.08
N PHE A 19 3.98 5.96 2.88
CA PHE A 19 3.14 7.11 3.22
C PHE A 19 1.83 7.13 2.42
N PHE A 20 1.85 6.78 1.13
CA PHE A 20 0.67 6.78 0.27
C PHE A 20 -0.22 5.53 0.38
N ILE A 21 0.02 4.61 1.34
CA ILE A 21 -0.80 3.41 1.54
C ILE A 21 -2.31 3.71 1.69
N PRO A 22 -2.76 4.64 2.54
CA PRO A 22 -4.21 4.89 2.71
C PRO A 22 -4.82 5.72 1.60
N PHE A 23 -4.03 6.24 0.66
CA PHE A 23 -4.49 7.22 -0.33
C PHE A 23 -4.92 6.49 -1.60
N ASN A 24 -6.16 6.03 -1.64
CA ASN A 24 -6.71 5.32 -2.81
C ASN A 24 -8.09 5.82 -3.23
N SER A 25 -8.49 7.02 -2.81
CA SER A 25 -9.80 7.62 -3.14
C SER A 25 -9.93 8.16 -4.58
N TRP A 26 -8.81 8.31 -5.29
CA TRP A 26 -8.75 8.83 -6.66
C TRP A 26 -9.23 7.87 -7.76
N SER A 27 -9.36 8.38 -8.98
CA SER A 27 -9.82 7.63 -10.16
C SER A 27 -8.93 6.43 -10.52
N GLY A 28 -7.63 6.50 -10.23
CA GLY A 28 -6.68 5.43 -10.52
C GLY A 28 -6.23 5.35 -11.98
N ILE A 29 -5.47 4.29 -12.29
CA ILE A 29 -4.98 3.96 -13.64
C ILE A 29 -5.48 2.58 -14.04
N GLY A 30 -6.46 2.52 -14.94
CA GLY A 30 -7.18 1.28 -15.27
C GLY A 30 -6.31 0.12 -15.76
N PHE A 31 -5.17 0.37 -16.42
CA PHE A 31 -4.29 -0.71 -16.90
C PHE A 31 -3.63 -1.51 -15.76
N LEU A 32 -3.56 -0.97 -14.55
CA LEU A 32 -2.90 -1.60 -13.40
C LEU A 32 -3.73 -2.72 -12.74
N GLY A 33 -4.93 -3.00 -13.25
CA GLY A 33 -5.77 -4.09 -12.76
C GLY A 33 -6.10 -3.93 -11.28
N GLU A 34 -5.74 -4.92 -10.46
CA GLU A 34 -6.00 -4.94 -9.02
C GLU A 34 -5.40 -3.73 -8.28
N TYR A 35 -4.31 -3.15 -8.80
CA TYR A 35 -3.64 -2.00 -8.18
C TYR A 35 -4.11 -0.64 -8.71
N TYR A 36 -5.20 -0.57 -9.50
CA TYR A 36 -5.56 0.65 -10.23
C TYR A 36 -5.71 1.89 -9.35
N ARG A 37 -6.20 1.78 -8.12
CA ARG A 37 -6.32 2.90 -7.18
C ARG A 37 -5.21 2.97 -6.13
N ASP A 38 -4.34 1.98 -6.08
CA ASP A 38 -3.32 1.88 -5.04
C ASP A 38 -2.16 2.82 -5.34
N SER A 39 -2.22 4.02 -4.79
CA SER A 39 -1.19 5.05 -5.03
C SER A 39 0.18 4.61 -4.56
N CYS A 40 0.26 3.86 -3.46
CA CYS A 40 1.50 3.28 -2.96
C CYS A 40 2.20 2.40 -4.02
N PHE A 41 1.43 1.71 -4.87
CA PHE A 41 1.96 0.84 -5.91
C PHE A 41 2.73 1.62 -6.98
N LEU A 42 2.36 2.86 -7.29
CA LEU A 42 3.09 3.72 -8.23
C LEU A 42 4.52 3.98 -7.75
N PHE A 43 4.68 4.22 -6.45
CA PHE A 43 6.00 4.46 -5.86
C PHE A 43 6.81 3.17 -5.73
N PHE A 44 6.18 2.06 -5.36
CA PHE A 44 6.86 0.77 -5.26
C PHE A 44 7.30 0.23 -6.62
N SER A 45 6.46 0.35 -7.65
CA SER A 45 6.81 -0.04 -9.02
C SER A 45 7.94 0.83 -9.59
N PHE A 46 7.91 2.14 -9.35
CA PHE A 46 9.03 3.01 -9.74
C PHE A 46 10.33 2.64 -9.00
N ALA A 47 10.27 2.37 -7.70
CA ALA A 47 11.41 1.90 -6.92
C ALA A 47 11.93 0.53 -7.42
N PHE A 48 11.05 -0.34 -7.91
CA PHE A 48 11.43 -1.60 -8.55
C PHE A 48 12.18 -1.36 -9.86
N VAL A 49 11.66 -0.50 -10.73
CA VAL A 49 12.35 -0.11 -11.99
C VAL A 49 13.74 0.43 -11.69
N LEU A 50 13.89 1.31 -10.69
CA LEU A 50 15.21 1.78 -10.24
C LEU A 50 16.10 0.66 -9.72
N THR A 51 15.53 -0.36 -9.09
CA THR A 51 16.26 -1.54 -8.61
C THR A 51 16.81 -2.38 -9.77
N LEU A 52 16.12 -2.45 -10.91
CA LEU A 52 16.60 -3.15 -12.11
C LEU A 52 17.88 -2.52 -12.69
N PHE A 53 18.05 -1.20 -12.54
CA PHE A 53 19.28 -0.50 -12.97
C PHE A 53 20.48 -0.72 -12.03
N LYS A 54 20.32 -1.48 -10.94
CA LYS A 54 21.46 -1.88 -10.10
C LYS A 54 22.27 -2.95 -10.83
N ARG A 55 23.59 -2.79 -10.82
CA ARG A 55 24.55 -3.80 -11.32
C ARG A 55 24.37 -5.19 -10.71
N LYS A 56 23.91 -5.27 -9.44
CA LYS A 56 23.65 -6.53 -8.74
C LYS A 56 22.37 -6.40 -7.92
N ILE A 57 21.34 -7.15 -8.30
CA ILE A 57 20.11 -7.33 -7.52
C ILE A 57 20.34 -8.49 -6.56
N GLN A 58 20.01 -8.29 -5.30
CA GLN A 58 20.19 -9.31 -4.28
C GLN A 58 18.86 -9.97 -3.95
N ILE A 59 18.85 -11.29 -3.94
CA ILE A 59 17.65 -12.11 -3.74
C ILE A 59 17.79 -12.83 -2.40
N PRO A 60 16.83 -12.69 -1.46
CA PRO A 60 16.93 -13.30 -0.13
C PRO A 60 16.49 -14.78 -0.15
N LEU A 61 17.13 -15.63 -0.97
CA LEU A 61 16.76 -17.05 -1.11
C LEU A 61 16.89 -17.87 0.17
N ASN A 62 17.77 -17.46 1.09
CA ASN A 62 17.97 -18.15 2.37
C ASN A 62 16.94 -17.72 3.43
N ASN A 63 16.08 -16.74 3.13
CA ASN A 63 15.06 -16.28 4.06
C ASN A 63 13.83 -17.19 4.00
N LEU A 64 13.46 -17.75 5.15
CA LEU A 64 12.33 -18.67 5.28
C LEU A 64 11.02 -18.07 4.77
N ILE A 65 10.71 -16.80 5.10
CA ILE A 65 9.48 -16.14 4.63
C ILE A 65 9.48 -16.03 3.10
N PHE A 66 10.62 -15.66 2.50
CA PHE A 66 10.74 -15.57 1.05
C PHE A 66 10.59 -16.92 0.36
N GLN A 67 11.10 -18.01 0.96
CA GLN A 67 10.91 -19.36 0.46
C GLN A 67 9.43 -19.79 0.53
N PHE A 68 8.72 -19.46 1.61
CA PHE A 68 7.28 -19.71 1.72
C PHE A 68 6.47 -18.94 0.66
N LEU A 69 6.85 -17.70 0.34
CA LEU A 69 6.24 -16.95 -0.75
C LEU A 69 6.42 -17.63 -2.11
N ILE A 70 7.63 -18.14 -2.39
CA ILE A 70 7.89 -18.91 -3.61
C ILE A 70 7.05 -20.20 -3.63
N LEU A 71 7.03 -20.95 -2.52
CA LEU A 71 6.24 -22.17 -2.40
C LEU A 71 4.74 -21.89 -2.63
N PHE A 72 4.23 -20.78 -2.10
CA PHE A 72 2.84 -20.38 -2.28
C PHE A 72 2.51 -20.06 -3.75
N ILE A 73 3.42 -19.40 -4.47
CA ILE A 73 3.25 -19.17 -5.92
C ILE A 73 3.22 -20.48 -6.69
N LEU A 74 4.15 -21.40 -6.39
CA LEU A 74 4.20 -22.72 -7.03
C LEU A 74 2.93 -23.53 -6.75
N TRP A 75 2.44 -23.48 -5.51
CA TRP A 75 1.18 -24.12 -5.13
C TRP A 75 -0.02 -23.51 -5.88
N ALA A 76 -0.11 -22.18 -5.95
CA ALA A 76 -1.18 -21.50 -6.67
C ALA A 76 -1.14 -21.83 -8.18
N LEU A 77 0.05 -21.92 -8.77
CA LEU A 77 0.22 -22.32 -10.17
C LEU A 77 -0.24 -23.76 -10.40
N LEU A 78 0.16 -24.69 -9.52
CA LEU A 78 -0.25 -26.09 -9.61
C LEU A 78 -1.77 -26.24 -9.45
N ALA A 79 -2.37 -25.55 -8.49
CA ALA A 79 -3.82 -25.52 -8.30
C ALA A 79 -4.54 -24.98 -9.55
N THR A 80 -3.99 -23.95 -10.20
CA THR A 80 -4.54 -23.41 -11.46
C THR A 80 -4.50 -24.46 -12.56
N ILE A 81 -3.37 -25.16 -12.74
CA ILE A 81 -3.22 -26.18 -13.79
C ILE A 81 -4.20 -27.32 -13.56
N LEU A 82 -4.33 -27.81 -12.33
CA LEU A 82 -5.27 -28.89 -11.99
C LEU A 82 -6.74 -28.49 -12.21
N ASN A 83 -7.06 -27.19 -12.17
CA ASN A 83 -8.40 -26.65 -12.37
C ASN A 83 -8.57 -25.95 -13.72
N ALA A 84 -7.68 -26.18 -14.69
CA ALA A 84 -7.64 -25.41 -15.94
C ALA A 84 -8.98 -25.47 -16.71
N ASN A 85 -9.62 -26.65 -16.77
CA ASN A 85 -10.91 -26.83 -17.45
C ASN A 85 -12.01 -25.96 -16.82
N ASN A 86 -12.09 -25.96 -15.48
CA ASN A 86 -13.04 -25.13 -14.74
C ASN A 86 -12.78 -23.64 -14.98
N ILE A 87 -11.51 -23.22 -15.07
CA ILE A 87 -11.13 -21.82 -15.30
C ILE A 87 -11.47 -21.38 -16.73
N SER A 88 -11.27 -22.24 -17.74
CA SER A 88 -11.59 -21.90 -19.12
C SER A 88 -13.08 -21.72 -19.36
N GLU A 89 -13.93 -22.47 -18.66
CA GLU A 89 -15.38 -22.41 -18.78
C GLU A 89 -16.01 -21.33 -17.87
N TYR A 90 -15.24 -20.81 -16.90
CA TYR A 90 -15.75 -19.84 -15.95
C TYR A 90 -15.98 -18.46 -16.60
N TYR A 91 -17.20 -17.94 -16.46
CA TYR A 91 -17.54 -16.56 -16.83
C TYR A 91 -18.48 -15.95 -15.77
N PHE A 92 -18.02 -14.89 -15.12
CA PHE A 92 -18.82 -14.20 -14.09
C PHE A 92 -18.61 -12.69 -14.16
N LYS A 93 -19.67 -11.91 -13.95
CA LYS A 93 -19.63 -10.43 -13.94
C LYS A 93 -18.83 -9.85 -15.12
N GLN A 94 -19.12 -10.33 -16.34
CA GLN A 94 -18.47 -9.86 -17.58
C GLN A 94 -16.94 -10.10 -17.65
N THR A 95 -16.42 -11.04 -16.86
CA THR A 95 -15.00 -11.39 -16.83
C THR A 95 -14.82 -12.90 -16.96
N SER A 96 -13.93 -13.33 -17.84
CA SER A 96 -13.57 -14.74 -17.99
C SER A 96 -12.68 -15.21 -16.83
N GLY A 97 -12.70 -16.51 -16.55
CA GLY A 97 -11.82 -17.12 -15.55
C GLY A 97 -10.35 -16.91 -15.88
N ILE A 98 -9.99 -17.01 -17.17
CA ILE A 98 -8.63 -16.72 -17.65
C ILE A 98 -8.23 -15.26 -17.35
N GLY A 99 -9.12 -14.30 -17.63
CA GLY A 99 -8.85 -12.89 -17.35
C GLY A 99 -8.65 -12.61 -15.86
N ARG A 100 -9.48 -13.22 -15.00
CA ARG A 100 -9.31 -13.13 -13.53
C ARG A 100 -8.02 -13.77 -13.06
N PHE A 101 -7.68 -14.94 -13.59
CA PHE A 101 -6.44 -15.62 -13.27
C PHE A 101 -5.24 -14.73 -13.59
N ILE A 102 -5.19 -14.13 -14.79
CA ILE A 102 -4.08 -13.23 -15.18
C ILE A 102 -3.96 -12.06 -14.20
N ASN A 103 -5.07 -11.38 -13.87
CA ASN A 103 -5.04 -10.23 -12.97
C ASN A 103 -4.63 -10.61 -11.54
N GLN A 104 -5.22 -11.67 -10.98
CA GLN A 104 -4.98 -12.09 -9.60
C GLN A 104 -3.61 -12.76 -9.43
N PHE A 105 -3.22 -13.62 -10.37
CA PHE A 105 -1.91 -14.27 -10.34
C PHE A 105 -0.78 -13.28 -10.64
N GLY A 106 -1.01 -12.32 -11.53
CA GLY A 106 -0.11 -11.19 -11.74
C GLY A 106 0.07 -10.36 -10.47
N SER A 107 -1.02 -10.02 -9.79
CA SER A 107 -1.01 -9.35 -8.48
C SER A 107 -0.24 -10.17 -7.42
N LEU A 108 -0.45 -11.48 -7.39
CA LEU A 108 0.29 -12.38 -6.50
C LEU A 108 1.80 -12.34 -6.75
N ILE A 109 2.26 -12.44 -8.00
CA ILE A 109 3.69 -12.36 -8.35
C ILE A 109 4.27 -11.00 -7.92
N ILE A 110 3.53 -9.92 -8.18
CA ILE A 110 3.95 -8.57 -7.79
C ILE A 110 4.11 -8.48 -6.26
N ALA A 111 3.11 -8.91 -5.50
CA ALA A 111 3.10 -8.85 -4.05
C ALA A 111 4.13 -9.79 -3.39
N ALA A 112 4.36 -10.98 -3.94
CA ALA A 112 5.19 -12.00 -3.34
C ALA A 112 6.66 -11.96 -3.79
N ILE A 113 6.95 -11.43 -4.99
CA ILE A 113 8.31 -11.38 -5.54
C ILE A 113 8.78 -9.94 -5.72
N ILE A 114 8.06 -9.15 -6.52
CA ILE A 114 8.54 -7.84 -6.98
C ILE A 114 8.69 -6.87 -5.81
N ILE A 115 7.63 -6.70 -5.00
CA ILE A 115 7.65 -5.78 -3.86
C ILE A 115 8.68 -6.22 -2.80
N PRO A 116 8.71 -7.49 -2.33
CA PRO A 116 9.70 -7.94 -1.35
C PRO A 116 11.14 -7.78 -1.82
N LEU A 117 11.44 -8.06 -3.10
CA LEU A 117 12.77 -7.84 -3.67
C LEU A 117 13.16 -6.36 -3.66
N THR A 118 12.21 -5.49 -4.01
CA THR A 118 12.43 -4.04 -4.01
C THR A 118 12.74 -3.53 -2.61
N PHE A 119 11.94 -3.94 -1.62
CA PHE A 119 12.13 -3.59 -0.22
C PHE A 119 13.46 -4.13 0.32
N TYR A 120 13.79 -5.40 0.06
CA TYR A 120 15.05 -5.99 0.48
C TYR A 120 16.25 -5.21 -0.07
N ASN A 121 16.25 -4.92 -1.38
CA ASN A 121 17.34 -4.18 -2.01
C ASN A 121 17.39 -2.70 -1.60
N GLY A 122 16.26 -2.09 -1.24
CA GLY A 122 16.19 -0.72 -0.76
C GLY A 122 16.72 -0.55 0.66
N PHE A 123 16.41 -1.51 1.56
CA PHE A 123 16.73 -1.39 2.98
C PHE A 123 18.02 -2.09 3.42
N LYS A 124 18.58 -3.03 2.64
CA LYS A 124 19.69 -3.88 3.11
C LYS A 124 20.92 -3.14 3.66
N LYS A 125 21.28 -1.99 3.09
CA LYS A 125 22.47 -1.21 3.52
C LYS A 125 22.21 -0.34 4.75
N ILE A 126 21.00 -0.38 5.30
CA ILE A 126 20.56 0.48 6.39
C ILE A 126 20.44 -0.37 7.64
N ASN A 127 20.91 0.16 8.77
CA ASN A 127 20.73 -0.48 10.06
C ASN A 127 19.23 -0.71 10.36
N ILE A 128 18.87 -1.89 10.84
CA ILE A 128 17.49 -2.30 11.09
C ILE A 128 16.71 -1.31 11.98
N ASN A 129 17.33 -0.78 13.03
CA ASN A 129 16.70 0.19 13.93
C ASN A 129 16.39 1.51 13.22
N LYS A 130 17.21 1.88 12.24
CA LYS A 130 16.96 3.05 11.39
C LYS A 130 15.84 2.76 10.39
N VAL A 131 15.78 1.56 9.81
CA VAL A 131 14.68 1.12 8.93
C VAL A 131 13.34 1.22 9.66
N PHE A 132 13.22 0.60 10.84
CA PHE A 132 12.00 0.66 11.63
C PHE A 132 11.59 2.10 11.98
N ARG A 133 12.55 2.95 12.37
CA ARG A 133 12.27 4.37 12.63
C ARG A 133 11.76 5.12 11.40
N LEU A 134 12.30 4.84 10.21
CA LEU A 134 11.88 5.50 8.97
C LEU A 134 10.47 5.07 8.55
N ILE A 135 10.21 3.76 8.52
CA ILE A 135 8.88 3.20 8.20
C ILE A 135 7.84 3.75 9.16
N ARG A 136 8.13 3.70 10.47
CA ARG A 136 7.23 4.17 11.52
C ARG A 136 6.93 5.66 11.41
N ARG A 137 7.88 6.49 10.98
CA ARG A 137 7.65 7.92 10.73
C ARG A 137 6.78 8.16 9.50
N ALA A 138 7.01 7.42 8.42
CA ALA A 138 6.18 7.51 7.21
C ALA A 138 4.72 7.16 7.50
N ILE A 139 4.49 6.05 8.23
CA ILE A 139 3.15 5.62 8.67
C ILE A 139 2.49 6.64 9.59
N LEU A 140 3.24 7.24 10.53
CA LEU A 140 2.69 8.26 11.41
C LEU A 140 2.24 9.50 10.61
N ALA A 141 3.06 9.93 9.65
CA ALA A 141 2.73 11.07 8.79
C ALA A 141 1.47 10.81 7.95
N SER A 142 1.31 9.61 7.39
CA SER A 142 0.10 9.24 6.65
C SER A 142 -1.12 9.14 7.56
N LEU A 143 -0.97 8.62 8.78
CA LEU A 143 -2.03 8.55 9.78
C LEU A 143 -2.51 9.94 10.20
N ILE A 144 -1.60 10.91 10.41
CA ILE A 144 -1.99 12.28 10.78
C ILE A 144 -2.91 12.89 9.73
N ILE A 145 -2.59 12.73 8.44
CA ILE A 145 -3.40 13.27 7.34
C ILE A 145 -4.76 12.56 7.28
N ALA A 146 -4.77 11.22 7.33
CA ALA A 146 -6.00 10.44 7.36
C ALA A 146 -6.89 10.82 8.57
N PHE A 147 -6.28 11.06 9.73
CA PHE A 147 -6.98 11.48 10.93
C PHE A 147 -7.61 12.87 10.78
N ILE A 148 -6.86 13.87 10.30
CA ILE A 148 -7.39 15.23 10.08
C ILE A 148 -8.56 15.19 9.10
N TYR A 149 -8.40 14.48 7.98
CA TYR A 149 -9.48 14.31 7.01
C TYR A 149 -10.71 13.66 7.66
N SER A 150 -10.52 12.54 8.38
CA SER A 150 -11.61 11.81 9.03
C SER A 150 -12.35 12.65 10.07
N VAL A 151 -11.65 13.49 10.84
CA VAL A 151 -12.30 14.41 11.80
C VAL A 151 -13.23 15.37 11.05
N ILE A 152 -12.76 15.99 9.98
CA ILE A 152 -13.57 16.91 9.16
C ILE A 152 -14.76 16.16 8.54
N GLU A 153 -14.53 14.95 8.02
CA GLU A 153 -15.57 14.10 7.44
C GLU A 153 -16.65 13.74 8.49
N ILE A 154 -16.25 13.41 9.73
CA ILE A 154 -17.17 13.14 10.83
C ILE A 154 -18.02 14.39 11.16
N LEU A 155 -17.41 15.57 11.23
CA LEU A 155 -18.15 16.82 11.47
C LEU A 155 -19.21 17.06 10.38
N ILE A 156 -18.88 16.79 9.12
CA ILE A 156 -19.81 16.97 8.00
C ILE A 156 -20.91 15.90 8.02
N VAL A 157 -20.53 14.62 8.08
CA VAL A 157 -21.42 13.48 7.85
C VAL A 157 -22.25 13.12 9.09
N LYS A 158 -21.65 13.18 10.28
CA LYS A 158 -22.31 12.82 11.55
C LYS A 158 -22.89 14.01 12.30
N MET A 159 -22.22 15.16 12.25
CA MET A 159 -22.68 16.38 12.93
C MET A 159 -23.42 17.35 11.99
N ASN A 160 -23.63 16.97 10.73
CA ASN A 160 -24.38 17.74 9.72
C ASN A 160 -23.81 19.15 9.47
N MET A 161 -22.50 19.35 9.69
CA MET A 161 -21.82 20.64 9.48
C MET A 161 -21.43 20.82 8.01
N LEU A 162 -22.42 20.82 7.10
CA LEU A 162 -22.23 20.85 5.64
C LEU A 162 -21.38 22.02 5.14
N TYR A 163 -21.41 23.15 5.86
CA TYR A 163 -20.65 24.34 5.55
C TYR A 163 -19.12 24.12 5.57
N LEU A 164 -18.63 23.07 6.25
CA LEU A 164 -17.19 22.74 6.31
C LEU A 164 -16.68 22.08 5.03
N LYS A 165 -17.57 21.52 4.18
CA LYS A 165 -17.16 20.74 3.00
C LYS A 165 -16.31 21.56 2.02
N LYS A 166 -16.85 22.69 1.54
CA LYS A 166 -16.15 23.55 0.57
C LYS A 166 -14.85 24.17 1.13
N PRO A 167 -14.84 24.79 2.33
CA PRO A 167 -13.65 25.48 2.82
C PRO A 167 -12.58 24.55 3.41
N LEU A 168 -12.94 23.35 3.90
CA LEU A 168 -11.98 22.45 4.55
C LEU A 168 -11.79 21.13 3.80
N LEU A 169 -12.86 20.37 3.58
CA LEU A 169 -12.71 19.02 3.01
C LEU A 169 -12.19 19.05 1.58
N ASN A 170 -12.72 19.96 0.74
CA ASN A 170 -12.30 20.09 -0.66
C ASN A 170 -10.86 20.62 -0.81
N LEU A 171 -10.21 21.13 0.25
CA LEU A 171 -8.77 21.44 0.17
C LEU A 171 -7.94 20.18 -0.08
N PHE A 172 -8.44 19.02 0.34
CA PHE A 172 -7.78 17.75 0.06
C PHE A 172 -7.87 17.34 -1.41
N ASP A 173 -8.72 17.95 -2.25
CA ASP A 173 -8.68 17.70 -3.70
C ASP A 173 -7.35 18.17 -4.33
N TYR A 174 -6.63 19.10 -3.69
CA TYR A 174 -5.29 19.52 -4.12
C TYR A 174 -4.17 18.61 -3.64
N PHE A 175 -4.46 17.70 -2.71
CA PHE A 175 -3.48 16.74 -2.22
C PHE A 175 -3.37 15.55 -3.21
N PRO A 176 -2.18 14.97 -3.43
CA PRO A 176 -2.04 13.87 -4.38
C PRO A 176 -2.88 12.66 -3.99
N PHE A 177 -3.55 12.07 -4.98
CA PHE A 177 -4.32 10.83 -4.87
C PHE A 177 -5.50 10.88 -3.90
N THR A 178 -6.06 12.07 -3.70
CA THR A 178 -7.24 12.28 -2.88
C THR A 178 -8.37 12.89 -3.68
N GLU A 179 -9.56 12.31 -3.51
CA GLU A 179 -10.81 12.92 -3.96
C GLU A 179 -11.71 13.15 -2.75
N ALA A 180 -12.03 14.41 -2.48
CA ALA A 180 -12.78 14.86 -1.32
C ALA A 180 -14.27 14.49 -1.43
N LYS A 181 -14.59 13.23 -1.13
CA LYS A 181 -15.94 12.67 -1.19
C LYS A 181 -16.51 12.45 0.22
N THR A 182 -17.84 12.45 0.29
CA THR A 182 -18.63 12.25 1.52
C THR A 182 -19.82 11.35 1.24
N ASP A 183 -20.02 10.27 2.01
CA ASP A 183 -21.19 9.40 1.91
C ASP A 183 -22.31 9.88 2.84
N MET A 184 -23.08 10.88 2.39
CA MET A 184 -24.22 11.41 3.16
C MET A 184 -25.38 10.43 3.27
N ARG A 185 -25.50 9.47 2.34
CA ARG A 185 -26.63 8.54 2.27
C ARG A 185 -26.52 7.46 3.33
N LEU A 186 -25.36 6.81 3.42
CA LEU A 186 -25.12 5.73 4.38
C LEU A 186 -24.38 6.22 5.62
N GLN A 187 -24.02 7.51 5.66
CA GLN A 187 -23.30 8.16 6.74
C GLN A 187 -22.04 7.41 7.16
N ARG A 188 -21.26 6.95 6.19
CA ARG A 188 -20.03 6.19 6.42
C ARG A 188 -18.82 7.10 6.24
N ILE A 189 -17.76 6.77 6.97
CA ILE A 189 -16.50 7.53 6.98
C ILE A 189 -15.47 6.71 6.21
N SER A 190 -14.94 7.26 5.13
CA SER A 190 -13.90 6.60 4.31
C SER A 190 -12.54 7.27 4.40
N SER A 191 -12.43 8.45 4.99
CA SER A 191 -11.19 9.23 5.00
C SER A 191 -10.66 9.46 3.58
N VAL A 192 -9.33 9.50 3.44
CA VAL A 192 -8.58 9.53 2.19
C VAL A 192 -8.64 8.22 1.38
N THR A 193 -9.33 7.19 1.90
CA THR A 193 -9.49 5.90 1.23
C THR A 193 -10.74 5.86 0.35
N PHE A 194 -10.78 4.93 -0.60
CA PHE A 194 -11.92 4.75 -1.50
C PHE A 194 -13.21 4.35 -0.79
N GLU A 195 -13.12 3.54 0.26
CA GLU A 195 -14.28 3.00 0.94
C GLU A 195 -14.03 2.76 2.44
N PRO A 196 -15.07 2.79 3.29
CA PRO A 196 -14.92 2.59 4.73
C PRO A 196 -14.16 1.32 5.14
N PRO A 197 -14.35 0.16 4.48
CA PRO A 197 -13.53 -1.03 4.75
C PRO A 197 -12.03 -0.81 4.52
N ALA A 198 -11.64 -0.02 3.51
CA ALA A 198 -10.24 0.27 3.23
C ALA A 198 -9.58 1.13 4.32
N LEU A 199 -10.35 2.05 4.94
CA LEU A 199 -9.88 2.75 6.14
C LEU A 199 -9.67 1.77 7.31
N GLY A 200 -10.59 0.83 7.50
CA GLY A 200 -10.47 -0.21 8.53
C GLY A 200 -9.22 -1.08 8.34
N THR A 201 -8.97 -1.57 7.12
CA THR A 201 -7.78 -2.38 6.82
C THR A 201 -6.49 -1.58 7.01
N TYR A 202 -6.46 -0.31 6.60
CA TYR A 202 -5.34 0.58 6.86
C TYR A 202 -5.05 0.70 8.36
N LEU A 203 -6.04 1.08 9.17
CA LEU A 203 -5.89 1.26 10.61
C LEU A 203 -5.40 -0.03 11.30
N LEU A 204 -5.95 -1.19 10.92
CA LEU A 204 -5.52 -2.48 11.43
C LEU A 204 -4.05 -2.76 11.07
N SER A 205 -3.65 -2.50 9.83
CA SER A 205 -2.29 -2.75 9.34
C SER A 205 -1.23 -1.90 10.05
N ILE A 206 -1.59 -0.71 10.53
CA ILE A 206 -0.66 0.22 11.19
C ILE A 206 -0.73 0.19 12.71
N ALA A 207 -1.73 -0.48 13.31
CA ALA A 207 -1.95 -0.47 14.75
C ALA A 207 -0.70 -0.89 15.54
N GLY A 208 -0.05 -1.98 15.15
CA GLY A 208 1.19 -2.44 15.78
C GLY A 208 2.33 -1.41 15.71
N TRP A 209 2.45 -0.68 14.59
CA TRP A 209 3.44 0.39 14.44
C TRP A 209 3.16 1.57 15.38
N MET A 210 1.89 1.93 15.55
CA MET A 210 1.50 3.04 16.42
C MET A 210 1.61 2.67 17.90
N PHE A 211 1.19 1.47 18.30
CA PHE A 211 1.41 0.98 19.65
C PHE A 211 2.90 0.90 20.01
N SER A 212 3.76 0.64 19.03
CA SER A 212 5.21 0.69 19.27
C SER A 212 5.70 2.05 19.76
N TYR A 213 5.10 3.18 19.36
CA TYR A 213 5.45 4.50 19.90
C TYR A 213 5.17 4.57 21.40
N ILE A 214 3.98 4.14 21.80
CA ILE A 214 3.52 4.17 23.20
C ILE A 214 4.42 3.28 24.08
N LEU A 215 4.76 2.09 23.60
CA LEU A 215 5.59 1.13 24.34
C LEU A 215 7.06 1.57 24.45
N THR A 216 7.62 2.13 23.37
CA THR A 216 9.03 2.57 23.34
C THR A 216 9.26 3.89 24.08
N GLU A 217 8.28 4.79 24.11
CA GLU A 217 8.34 6.04 24.88
C GLU A 217 8.41 5.77 26.39
N LYS A 218 7.67 4.76 26.87
CA LYS A 218 7.63 4.38 28.29
C LYS A 218 8.82 3.52 28.75
N LYS A 219 9.83 3.28 27.89
CA LYS A 219 10.96 2.34 28.11
C LYS A 219 10.56 0.92 28.53
N LEU A 220 9.31 0.51 28.35
CA LEU A 220 8.82 -0.82 28.73
C LEU A 220 9.48 -1.92 27.89
N LEU A 221 9.84 -1.60 26.64
CA LEU A 221 10.60 -2.48 25.75
C LEU A 221 11.65 -1.65 25.00
N LYS A 222 12.88 -2.18 24.89
CA LYS A 222 13.90 -1.65 23.97
C LYS A 222 13.68 -2.26 22.59
N TYR A 223 13.85 -1.42 21.55
CA TYR A 223 13.82 -1.79 20.14
C TYR A 223 14.41 -3.16 19.83
#